data_AF-A0A8J9WML6-F1
#
_entry.id   AF-A0A8J9WML6-F1
#
_cell.length_a   1.000
_cell.length_b   1.000
_cell.length_c   1.000
_cell.angle_alpha   90.00
_cell.angle_beta   90.00
_cell.angle_gamma   90.00
#
_symmetry.space_group_name_H-M   'P 1'
#
loop_
_entity.id
_entity.type
_entity.pdbx_description
1 polymer ?
#
loop_
_entity_poly.entity_id
_entity_poly.type
_entity_poly.pdbx_seq_one_letter_code
_entity_poly.pdbx_strand_id
1 'polypeptide(L)'
;MLAVAAAGMGTGLVYLNNLGQMVSALHGHSSAAVYVSIFSVSSCGGRLLLGHVPERALHARGVPRPLFLIGVSLVTAAVAVLCAFASLGALYPAALLAGLAFGGHWSLAPALACDFFGLRHFASNYCLLQLAPALGGFALATELAGYLYDRTAAEQGHHHNCRGHQCFRPAFLICAILCLFAAAAATVLHLRMRSLYIAARRPLTV
;
A
#
# COMPACT_ATOMS: atom_id res chain seq x y z
N MET A 1 7.22 -8.04 8.89
CA MET A 1 5.95 -7.30 9.03
C MET A 1 6.16 -5.78 8.94
N LEU A 2 7.02 -5.18 9.77
CA LEU A 2 7.32 -3.73 9.72
C LEU A 2 7.71 -3.23 8.32
N ALA A 3 8.65 -3.89 7.64
CA ALA A 3 9.05 -3.49 6.29
C ALA A 3 7.90 -3.54 5.26
N VAL A 4 7.03 -4.55 5.38
CA VAL A 4 5.85 -4.69 4.50
C VAL A 4 4.83 -3.58 4.77
N ALA A 5 4.61 -3.28 6.05
CA ALA A 5 3.74 -2.19 6.49
C ALA A 5 4.26 -0.82 6.01
N ALA A 6 5.56 -0.54 6.17
CA ALA A 6 6.18 0.70 5.73
C ALA A 6 6.09 0.88 4.21
N ALA A 7 6.46 -0.14 3.43
CA ALA A 7 6.45 -0.04 1.97
C ALA A 7 5.03 -0.01 1.39
N GLY A 8 4.15 -0.95 1.80
CA GLY A 8 2.81 -1.07 1.24
C GLY A 8 1.89 0.09 1.63
N MET A 9 1.78 0.39 2.94
CA MET A 9 0.94 1.51 3.40
C MET A 9 1.59 2.86 3.08
N GLY A 10 2.92 2.98 3.19
CA GLY A 10 3.65 4.20 2.83
C GLY A 10 3.47 4.56 1.36
N THR A 11 3.54 3.60 0.43
CA THR A 11 3.30 3.84 -0.99
C THR A 11 1.86 4.33 -1.26
N GLY A 12 0.87 3.79 -0.54
CA GLY A 12 -0.50 4.31 -0.61
C GLY A 12 -0.61 5.77 -0.12
N LEU A 13 0.13 6.12 0.93
CA LEU A 13 0.22 7.51 1.42
C LEU A 13 0.95 8.44 0.45
N VAL A 14 1.99 7.95 -0.26
CA VAL A 14 2.66 8.71 -1.33
C VAL A 14 1.65 9.13 -2.39
N TYR A 15 0.84 8.19 -2.86
CA TYR A 15 -0.21 8.47 -3.83
C TYR A 15 -1.24 9.48 -3.30
N LEU A 16 -1.76 9.25 -2.10
CA LEU A 16 -2.81 10.09 -1.52
C LEU A 16 -2.34 11.52 -1.24
N ASN A 17 -1.14 11.68 -0.67
CA ASN A 17 -0.61 12.99 -0.25
C ASN A 17 -0.16 13.85 -1.43
N ASN A 18 0.29 13.22 -2.52
CA ASN A 18 0.79 13.93 -3.70
C ASN A 18 -0.24 14.01 -4.83
N LEU A 19 -1.47 13.54 -4.61
CA LEU A 19 -2.49 13.42 -5.66
C LEU A 19 -2.81 14.75 -6.31
N GLY A 20 -2.91 15.82 -5.52
CA GLY A 20 -3.12 17.18 -6.03
C GLY A 20 -2.02 17.61 -7.01
N GLN A 21 -0.76 17.42 -6.63
CA GLN A 21 0.39 17.73 -7.47
C GLN A 21 0.44 16.84 -8.73
N MET A 22 0.06 15.56 -8.64
CA MET A 22 -0.01 14.66 -9.78
C MET A 22 -1.05 15.11 -10.82
N VAL A 23 -2.23 15.54 -10.38
CA VAL A 23 -3.28 16.06 -11.26
C VAL A 23 -2.84 17.37 -11.92
N SER A 24 -2.22 18.27 -11.15
CA SER A 24 -1.68 19.53 -11.68
C SER A 24 -0.56 19.30 -12.70
N ALA A 25 0.37 18.38 -12.43
CA ALA A 25 1.47 18.05 -13.33
C ALA A 25 0.99 17.46 -14.67
N LEU A 26 -0.16 16.77 -14.68
CA LEU A 26 -0.75 16.15 -15.86
C LEU A 26 -1.79 17.04 -16.57
N HIS A 27 -1.87 18.34 -16.25
CA HIS A 27 -2.83 19.30 -16.81
C HIS A 27 -4.30 18.88 -16.63
N GLY A 28 -4.61 18.21 -15.52
CA GLY A 28 -5.98 17.85 -15.18
C GLY A 28 -6.81 19.08 -14.83
N HIS A 29 -7.93 19.26 -15.53
CA HIS A 29 -8.94 20.28 -15.20
C HIS A 29 -9.91 19.81 -14.09
N SER A 30 -9.87 18.51 -13.77
CA SER A 30 -10.68 17.93 -12.71
C SER A 30 -10.09 18.24 -11.34
N SER A 31 -10.94 18.57 -10.37
CA SER A 31 -10.50 18.76 -8.99
C SER A 31 -9.90 17.45 -8.44
N ALA A 32 -8.74 17.55 -7.80
CA ALA A 32 -8.10 16.44 -7.09
C ALA A 32 -9.04 15.72 -6.12
N ALA A 33 -10.06 16.45 -5.61
CA ALA A 33 -11.10 15.90 -4.75
C ALA A 33 -11.83 14.69 -5.36
N VAL A 34 -12.00 14.62 -6.67
CA VAL A 34 -12.67 13.47 -7.34
C VAL A 34 -11.88 12.19 -7.12
N TYR A 35 -10.58 12.23 -7.37
CA TYR A 35 -9.70 11.07 -7.19
C TYR A 35 -9.54 10.70 -5.71
N VAL A 36 -9.47 11.68 -4.80
CA VAL A 36 -9.47 11.44 -3.35
C VAL A 36 -10.76 10.76 -2.91
N SER A 37 -11.90 11.15 -3.48
CA SER A 37 -13.20 10.54 -3.21
C SER A 37 -13.23 9.09 -3.70
N ILE A 38 -12.78 8.83 -4.93
CA ILE A 38 -12.65 7.47 -5.48
C ILE A 38 -11.75 6.62 -4.60
N PHE A 39 -10.56 7.13 -4.24
CA PHE A 39 -9.63 6.44 -3.34
C PHE A 39 -10.28 6.11 -2.00
N SER A 40 -11.03 7.03 -1.40
CA SER A 40 -11.68 6.85 -0.10
C SER A 40 -12.78 5.79 -0.16
N VAL A 41 -13.66 5.85 -1.16
CA VAL A 41 -14.72 4.85 -1.38
C VAL A 41 -14.11 3.47 -1.62
N SER A 42 -13.08 3.42 -2.46
CA SER A 42 -12.36 2.18 -2.80
C SER A 42 -11.61 1.61 -1.61
N SER A 43 -11.05 2.45 -0.75
CA SER A 43 -10.41 2.05 0.51
C SER A 43 -11.42 1.45 1.48
N CYS A 44 -12.63 2.01 1.59
CA CYS A 44 -13.72 1.38 2.33
C CYS A 44 -14.04 -0.01 1.77
N GLY A 45 -14.22 -0.14 0.45
CA GLY A 45 -14.44 -1.42 -0.22
C GLY A 45 -13.30 -2.42 0.02
N GLY A 46 -12.05 -1.97 -0.07
CA GLY A 46 -10.86 -2.77 0.20
C GLY A 46 -10.84 -3.28 1.63
N ARG A 47 -11.20 -2.43 2.61
CA ARG A 47 -11.27 -2.82 4.02
C ARG A 47 -12.31 -3.90 4.28
N LEU A 48 -13.49 -3.79 3.65
CA LEU A 48 -14.57 -4.77 3.77
C LEU A 48 -14.17 -6.10 3.11
N LEU A 49 -13.69 -6.04 1.87
CA LEU A 49 -13.33 -7.23 1.10
C LEU A 49 -12.16 -7.99 1.76
N LEU A 50 -11.07 -7.29 2.08
CA LEU A 50 -9.86 -7.90 2.64
C LEU A 50 -9.95 -8.07 4.17
N GLY A 51 -11.02 -7.58 4.80
CA GLY A 51 -11.39 -7.95 6.16
C GLY A 51 -12.16 -9.27 6.22
N HIS A 52 -13.09 -9.51 5.27
CA HIS A 52 -13.97 -10.68 5.31
C HIS A 52 -13.46 -11.87 4.48
N VAL A 53 -12.89 -11.64 3.29
CA VAL A 53 -12.46 -12.73 2.38
C VAL A 53 -11.34 -13.58 2.99
N PRO A 54 -10.27 -13.02 3.59
CA PRO A 54 -9.21 -13.83 4.19
C PRO A 54 -9.71 -14.70 5.34
N GLU A 55 -10.63 -14.19 6.17
CA GLU A 55 -11.25 -14.96 7.25
C GLU A 55 -12.06 -16.14 6.71
N ARG A 56 -12.91 -15.87 5.71
CA ARG A 56 -13.73 -16.92 5.11
C ARG A 56 -12.86 -17.96 4.40
N ALA A 57 -11.79 -17.55 3.73
CA ALA A 57 -10.85 -18.46 3.08
C ALA A 57 -10.02 -19.27 4.09
N LEU A 58 -9.68 -18.69 5.24
CA LEU A 58 -9.03 -19.38 6.34
C LEU A 58 -9.96 -20.46 6.92
N HIS A 59 -11.21 -20.13 7.25
CA HIS A 59 -12.15 -21.11 7.81
C HIS A 59 -12.61 -22.18 6.81
N ALA A 60 -12.85 -21.81 5.55
CA ALA A 60 -13.38 -22.76 4.57
C ALA A 60 -12.31 -23.65 3.92
N ARG A 61 -11.09 -23.12 3.72
CA ARG A 61 -10.03 -23.78 2.91
C ARG A 61 -8.67 -23.81 3.61
N GLY A 62 -8.57 -23.29 4.84
CA GLY A 62 -7.31 -23.17 5.58
C GLY A 62 -6.29 -22.26 4.90
N VAL A 63 -6.74 -21.31 4.07
CA VAL A 63 -5.83 -20.42 3.32
C VAL A 63 -5.19 -19.43 4.29
N PRO A 64 -3.85 -19.38 4.40
CA PRO A 64 -3.18 -18.49 5.33
C PRO A 64 -3.31 -17.02 4.91
N ARG A 65 -3.68 -16.15 5.86
CA ARG A 65 -3.85 -14.70 5.67
C ARG A 65 -2.67 -13.99 4.99
N PRO A 66 -1.39 -14.36 5.22
CA PRO A 66 -0.23 -13.77 4.52
C PRO A 66 -0.29 -13.84 2.98
N LEU A 67 -0.98 -14.82 2.39
CA LEU A 67 -1.12 -14.89 0.93
C LEU A 67 -1.89 -13.69 0.37
N PHE A 68 -2.90 -13.22 1.11
CA PHE A 68 -3.62 -12.01 0.75
C PHE A 68 -2.72 -10.78 0.87
N LEU A 69 -1.85 -10.70 1.88
CA LEU A 69 -0.89 -9.62 2.02
C LEU A 69 0.09 -9.56 0.84
N ILE A 70 0.58 -10.71 0.35
CA ILE A 70 1.42 -10.79 -0.84
C ILE A 70 0.65 -10.25 -2.05
N GLY A 71 -0.59 -10.71 -2.24
CA GLY A 71 -1.46 -10.25 -3.33
C GLY A 71 -1.67 -8.73 -3.29
N VAL A 72 -2.04 -8.18 -2.13
CA VAL A 72 -2.24 -6.74 -1.99
C VAL A 72 -0.93 -5.96 -2.22
N SER A 73 0.21 -6.46 -1.76
CA SER A 73 1.52 -5.84 -2.00
C SER A 73 1.89 -5.80 -3.49
N LEU A 74 1.56 -6.87 -4.23
CA LEU A 74 1.76 -6.93 -5.68
C LEU A 74 0.83 -5.95 -6.42
N VAL A 75 -0.42 -5.82 -5.97
CA VAL A 75 -1.33 -4.80 -6.52
C VAL A 75 -0.77 -3.39 -6.26
N THR A 76 -0.28 -3.11 -5.05
CA THR A 76 0.36 -1.81 -4.76
C THR A 76 1.59 -1.56 -5.63
N ALA A 77 2.42 -2.58 -5.89
CA ALA A 77 3.55 -2.46 -6.82
C ALA A 77 3.07 -2.15 -8.26
N ALA A 78 2.04 -2.85 -8.74
CA ALA A 78 1.48 -2.63 -10.07
C ALA A 78 0.88 -1.21 -10.20
N VAL A 79 0.20 -0.72 -9.16
CA VAL A 79 -0.31 0.65 -9.12
C VAL A 79 0.82 1.67 -9.08
N ALA A 80 1.90 1.42 -8.35
CA ALA A 80 3.07 2.29 -8.35
C ALA A 80 3.68 2.36 -9.77
N VAL A 81 3.83 1.23 -10.46
CA VAL A 81 4.25 1.24 -11.88
C VAL A 81 3.28 2.02 -12.75
N LEU A 82 1.97 1.81 -12.59
CA LEU A 82 0.94 2.55 -13.33
C LEU A 82 1.10 4.06 -13.12
N CYS A 83 1.27 4.51 -11.88
CA CYS A 83 1.48 5.93 -11.53
C CYS A 83 2.78 6.49 -12.10
N ALA A 84 3.84 5.68 -12.22
CA ALA A 84 5.11 6.12 -12.79
C ALA A 84 5.02 6.49 -14.29
N PHE A 85 4.06 5.89 -15.01
CA PHE A 85 3.82 6.11 -16.43
C PHE A 85 2.43 6.69 -16.71
N ALA A 86 1.74 7.19 -15.69
CA ALA A 86 0.34 7.56 -15.80
C ALA A 86 0.13 8.77 -16.70
N SER A 87 -0.87 8.66 -17.57
CA SER A 87 -1.57 9.79 -18.19
C SER A 87 -2.77 10.18 -17.32
N LEU A 88 -3.39 11.34 -17.59
CA LEU A 88 -4.54 11.83 -16.80
C LEU A 88 -5.67 10.78 -16.70
N GLY A 89 -5.95 10.05 -17.78
CA GLY A 89 -6.97 8.98 -17.79
C GLY A 89 -6.60 7.76 -16.93
N ALA A 90 -5.30 7.47 -16.78
CA ALA A 90 -4.82 6.36 -15.95
C ALA A 90 -4.94 6.63 -14.43
N LEU A 91 -5.15 7.89 -14.02
CA LEU A 91 -5.35 8.24 -12.61
C LEU A 91 -6.67 7.70 -12.03
N TYR A 92 -7.71 7.51 -12.85
CA TYR A 92 -8.97 6.92 -12.40
C TYR A 92 -8.81 5.45 -11.95
N PRO A 93 -8.32 4.53 -12.82
CA PRO A 93 -8.07 3.16 -12.39
C PRO A 93 -6.95 3.09 -11.32
N ALA A 94 -5.96 3.98 -11.35
CA ALA A 94 -4.95 4.06 -10.30
C ALA A 94 -5.57 4.41 -8.94
N ALA A 95 -6.48 5.38 -8.85
CA ALA A 95 -7.15 5.75 -7.61
C ALA A 95 -8.00 4.61 -7.04
N LEU A 96 -8.73 3.90 -7.90
CA LEU A 96 -9.55 2.74 -7.54
C LEU A 96 -8.68 1.62 -6.96
N LEU A 97 -7.64 1.21 -7.70
CA LEU A 97 -6.75 0.11 -7.30
C LEU A 97 -5.88 0.49 -6.10
N ALA A 98 -5.37 1.73 -6.05
CA ALA A 98 -4.63 2.26 -4.90
C ALA A 98 -5.49 2.23 -3.64
N GLY A 99 -6.74 2.70 -3.73
CA GLY A 99 -7.67 2.70 -2.61
C GLY A 99 -7.98 1.29 -2.13
N LEU A 100 -8.34 0.37 -3.02
CA LEU A 100 -8.60 -1.04 -2.68
C LEU A 100 -7.39 -1.67 -1.98
N ALA A 101 -6.19 -1.50 -2.54
CA ALA A 101 -4.97 -2.07 -1.97
C ALA A 101 -4.59 -1.42 -0.63
N PHE A 102 -4.74 -0.10 -0.50
CA PHE A 102 -4.49 0.61 0.74
C PHE A 102 -5.44 0.15 1.84
N GLY A 103 -6.75 0.11 1.55
CA GLY A 103 -7.75 -0.42 2.48
C GLY A 103 -7.46 -1.87 2.89
N GLY A 104 -7.02 -2.70 1.95
CA GLY A 104 -6.62 -4.07 2.23
C GLY A 104 -5.42 -4.20 3.17
N HIS A 105 -4.39 -3.36 3.01
CA HIS A 105 -3.26 -3.33 3.94
C HIS A 105 -3.71 -2.97 5.36
N TRP A 106 -4.59 -1.98 5.50
CA TRP A 106 -5.13 -1.55 6.80
C TRP A 106 -5.99 -2.61 7.49
N SER A 107 -6.76 -3.40 6.73
CA SER A 107 -7.55 -4.49 7.31
C SER A 107 -6.71 -5.71 7.68
N LEU A 108 -5.71 -6.05 6.86
CA LEU A 108 -4.86 -7.22 7.10
C LEU A 108 -3.86 -6.99 8.24
N ALA A 109 -3.41 -5.75 8.46
CA ALA A 109 -2.40 -5.42 9.47
C ALA A 109 -2.73 -5.90 10.90
N PRO A 110 -3.90 -5.59 11.49
CA PRO A 110 -4.25 -6.06 12.84
C PRO A 110 -4.44 -7.58 12.90
N ALA A 111 -5.09 -8.19 11.91
CA ALA A 111 -5.28 -9.65 11.88
C ALA A 111 -3.95 -10.40 11.84
N LEU A 112 -3.01 -9.93 11.03
CA LEU A 112 -1.66 -10.48 10.97
C LEU A 112 -0.87 -10.20 12.24
N ALA A 113 -1.00 -9.02 12.84
CA ALA A 113 -0.34 -8.71 14.11
C ALA A 113 -0.79 -9.68 15.23
N CYS A 114 -2.08 -10.03 15.29
CA CYS A 114 -2.59 -11.08 16.16
C CYS A 114 -1.94 -12.44 15.88
N ASP A 115 -1.83 -12.84 14.61
CA ASP A 115 -1.24 -14.13 14.22
C ASP A 115 0.26 -14.21 14.54
N PHE A 116 1.00 -13.09 14.44
CA PHE A 116 2.45 -13.06 14.70
C PHE A 116 2.80 -12.96 16.18
N PHE A 117 2.14 -12.05 16.90
CA PHE A 117 2.55 -11.66 18.24
C PHE A 117 1.62 -12.20 19.33
N GLY A 118 0.49 -12.81 18.94
CA GLY A 118 -0.55 -13.24 19.85
C GLY A 118 -1.32 -12.08 20.47
N LEU A 119 -2.34 -12.42 21.27
CA LEU A 119 -3.27 -11.44 21.85
C LEU A 119 -2.78 -10.78 23.14
N ARG A 120 -1.80 -11.40 23.84
CA ARG A 120 -1.39 -11.00 25.20
C ARG A 120 -0.88 -9.55 25.30
N HIS A 121 -0.16 -9.09 24.28
CA HIS A 121 0.34 -7.70 24.19
C HIS A 121 -0.03 -7.07 22.85
N PHE A 122 -1.21 -7.39 22.31
CA PHE A 122 -1.63 -7.00 20.97
C PHE A 122 -1.57 -5.48 20.76
N ALA A 123 -2.14 -4.70 21.68
CA ALA A 123 -2.20 -3.24 21.55
C ALA A 123 -0.80 -2.61 21.41
N SER A 124 0.15 -2.99 22.28
CA SER A 124 1.53 -2.48 22.23
C SER A 124 2.23 -2.88 20.93
N ASN A 125 2.11 -4.15 20.53
CA ASN A 125 2.75 -4.65 19.30
C ASN A 125 2.16 -4.00 18.05
N TYR A 126 0.84 -3.81 18.02
CA TYR A 126 0.16 -3.12 16.93
C TYR A 126 0.54 -1.64 16.86
N CYS A 127 0.61 -0.93 17.99
CA CYS A 127 1.11 0.44 18.03
C CYS A 127 2.54 0.56 17.49
N LEU A 128 3.44 -0.37 17.84
CA LEU A 128 4.79 -0.40 17.27
C LEU A 128 4.79 -0.67 15.76
N LEU A 129 3.90 -1.55 15.27
CA LEU A 129 3.72 -1.77 13.84
C LEU A 129 3.23 -0.51 13.12
N GLN A 130 2.39 0.31 13.75
CA GLN A 130 1.85 1.54 13.18
C GLN A 130 2.86 2.68 13.03
N LEU A 131 4.03 2.58 13.69
CA LEU A 131 5.16 3.48 13.41
C LEU A 131 5.69 3.30 11.99
N ALA A 132 5.62 2.09 11.43
CA ALA A 132 6.16 1.82 10.09
C ALA A 132 5.41 2.59 8.97
N PRO A 133 4.07 2.61 8.91
CA PRO A 133 3.34 3.47 7.97
C PRO A 133 3.60 4.97 8.18
N ALA A 134 3.75 5.43 9.42
CA ALA A 134 4.03 6.84 9.71
C ALA A 134 5.40 7.26 9.16
N LEU A 135 6.44 6.49 9.50
CA LEU A 135 7.80 6.73 9.01
C LEU A 135 7.92 6.53 7.50
N GLY A 136 7.31 5.47 6.97
CA GLY A 136 7.29 5.17 5.54
C GLY A 136 6.53 6.22 4.74
N GLY A 137 5.37 6.68 5.24
CA GLY A 137 4.62 7.77 4.64
C GLY A 137 5.42 9.07 4.62
N PHE A 138 6.05 9.46 5.74
CA PHE A 138 6.88 10.67 5.78
C PHE A 138 8.10 10.57 4.85
N ALA A 139 8.89 9.51 4.96
CA ALA A 139 10.11 9.34 4.16
C ALA A 139 9.83 9.18 2.66
N LEU A 140 8.77 8.46 2.28
CA LEU A 140 8.46 8.23 0.87
C LEU A 140 7.65 9.39 0.26
N ALA A 141 6.62 9.88 0.97
CA ALA A 141 5.69 10.86 0.40
C ALA A 141 6.23 12.29 0.49
N THR A 142 6.90 12.64 1.59
CA THR A 142 7.37 14.01 1.83
C THR A 142 8.82 14.17 1.37
N GLU A 143 9.73 13.37 1.92
CA GLU A 143 11.16 13.50 1.60
C GLU A 143 11.46 13.06 0.18
N LEU A 144 11.15 11.80 -0.17
CA LEU A 144 11.52 11.26 -1.48
C LEU A 144 10.72 11.89 -2.63
N ALA A 145 9.38 11.83 -2.57
CA ALA A 145 8.56 12.32 -3.68
C ALA A 145 8.62 13.85 -3.82
N GLY A 146 8.63 14.59 -2.71
CA GLY A 146 8.78 16.04 -2.72
C GLY A 146 10.14 16.48 -3.29
N TYR A 147 11.24 15.91 -2.80
CA TYR A 147 12.58 16.22 -3.30
C TYR A 147 12.74 15.93 -4.81
N LEU A 148 12.24 14.79 -5.27
CA LEU A 148 12.32 14.42 -6.69
C LEU A 148 11.44 15.32 -7.57
N TYR A 149 10.27 15.72 -7.07
CA TYR A 149 9.38 16.66 -7.76
C TYR A 149 10.06 18.03 -7.92
N ASP A 150 10.58 18.58 -6.82
CA ASP A 150 11.22 19.91 -6.82
C ASP A 150 12.49 19.93 -7.69
N ARG A 151 13.29 18.86 -7.62
CA ARG A 151 14.46 18.70 -8.50
C ARG A 151 14.08 18.72 -9.98
N THR A 152 13.04 17.96 -10.35
CA THR A 152 12.58 17.91 -11.74
C THR A 152 11.96 19.23 -12.18
N ALA A 153 11.26 19.94 -11.28
CA ALA A 153 10.74 21.28 -11.54
C ALA A 153 11.88 22.27 -11.85
N ALA A 154 12.95 22.23 -11.05
CA ALA A 154 14.13 23.08 -11.25
C ALA A 154 14.83 22.80 -12.58
N GLU A 155 14.97 21.53 -12.97
CA GLU A 155 15.51 21.12 -14.28
C GLU A 155 14.66 21.62 -15.46
N GLN A 156 13.34 21.78 -15.27
CA GLN A 156 12.41 22.34 -16.26
C GLN A 156 12.38 23.87 -16.29
N GLY A 157 13.14 24.56 -15.42
CA GLY A 157 13.10 26.02 -15.31
C GLY A 157 11.82 26.55 -14.63
N HIS A 158 11.10 25.70 -13.90
CA HIS A 158 9.92 26.06 -13.14
C HIS A 158 10.23 26.06 -11.64
N HIS A 159 10.00 27.19 -10.95
CA HIS A 159 10.35 27.29 -9.52
C HIS A 159 9.52 26.40 -8.60
N HIS A 160 8.25 26.08 -8.95
CA HIS A 160 7.34 25.33 -8.06
C HIS A 160 6.39 24.35 -8.78
N ASN A 161 6.37 24.32 -10.11
CA ASN A 161 5.40 23.54 -10.87
C ASN A 161 6.12 22.62 -11.86
N CYS A 162 6.25 21.35 -11.51
CA CYS A 162 6.74 20.34 -12.43
C CYS A 162 5.61 19.89 -13.37
N ARG A 163 5.93 19.68 -14.66
CA ARG A 163 4.99 19.26 -15.69
C ARG A 163 5.35 17.88 -16.25
N GLY A 164 4.31 17.08 -16.46
CA GLY A 164 4.39 15.75 -17.05
C GLY A 164 4.58 14.63 -16.02
N HIS A 165 4.52 13.39 -16.50
CA HIS A 165 4.67 12.19 -15.68
C HIS A 165 6.10 12.03 -15.11
N GLN A 166 7.08 12.73 -15.69
CA GLN A 166 8.49 12.64 -15.28
C GLN A 166 8.72 13.09 -13.83
N CYS A 167 7.88 13.98 -13.31
CA CYS A 167 7.98 14.54 -11.96
C CYS A 167 7.86 13.47 -10.85
N PHE A 168 7.00 12.48 -11.06
CA PHE A 168 6.70 11.44 -10.07
C PHE A 168 7.23 10.06 -10.48
N ARG A 169 7.63 9.89 -11.75
CA ARG A 169 8.17 8.62 -12.27
C ARG A 169 9.25 8.00 -11.39
N PRO A 170 10.35 8.68 -11.01
CA PRO A 170 11.38 8.05 -10.20
C PRO A 170 10.87 7.66 -8.81
N ALA A 171 10.06 8.51 -8.17
CA ALA A 171 9.49 8.23 -6.86
C ALA A 171 8.61 6.97 -6.86
N PHE A 172 7.72 6.85 -7.85
CA PHE A 172 6.85 5.69 -7.98
C PHE A 172 7.58 4.42 -8.42
N LEU A 173 8.66 4.51 -9.21
CA LEU A 173 9.50 3.34 -9.51
C LEU A 173 10.22 2.83 -8.26
N ILE A 174 10.74 3.72 -7.42
CA ILE A 174 11.33 3.34 -6.13
C ILE A 174 10.26 2.69 -5.24
N CYS A 175 9.07 3.26 -5.15
CA CYS A 175 7.96 2.67 -4.41
C CYS A 175 7.58 1.28 -4.95
N ALA A 176 7.56 1.08 -6.27
CA ALA A 176 7.29 -0.21 -6.89
C ALA A 176 8.34 -1.26 -6.49
N ILE A 177 9.63 -0.90 -6.54
CA ILE A 177 10.73 -1.77 -6.12
C ILE A 177 10.59 -2.14 -4.62
N LEU A 178 10.30 -1.15 -3.77
CA LEU A 178 10.08 -1.39 -2.33
C LEU A 178 8.89 -2.32 -2.07
N CYS A 179 7.79 -2.17 -2.83
CA CYS A 179 6.64 -3.06 -2.74
C CYS A 179 6.93 -4.48 -3.24
N LEU A 180 7.80 -4.66 -4.23
CA LEU A 180 8.27 -5.99 -4.66
C LEU A 180 9.14 -6.65 -3.57
N PHE A 181 10.04 -5.89 -2.93
CA PHE A 181 10.78 -6.39 -1.77
C PHE A 181 9.86 -6.72 -0.59
N ALA A 182 8.82 -5.92 -0.37
CA ALA A 182 7.79 -6.19 0.63
C ALA A 182 7.02 -7.49 0.32
N ALA A 183 6.65 -7.72 -0.94
CA ALA A 183 6.02 -8.96 -1.37
C ALA A 183 6.96 -10.16 -1.17
N ALA A 184 8.24 -10.04 -1.51
CA ALA A 184 9.23 -11.09 -1.28
C ALA A 184 9.40 -11.38 0.24
N ALA A 185 9.50 -10.34 1.07
CA ALA A 185 9.57 -10.48 2.52
C ALA A 185 8.30 -11.12 3.10
N ALA A 186 7.12 -10.77 2.57
CA ALA A 186 5.85 -11.40 2.94
C ALA A 186 5.80 -12.88 2.52
N THR A 187 6.38 -13.26 1.37
CA THR A 187 6.53 -14.66 0.95
C THR A 187 7.45 -15.42 1.90
N VAL A 188 8.62 -14.88 2.25
CA VAL A 188 9.53 -15.51 3.22
C VAL A 188 8.83 -15.71 4.56
N LEU A 189 8.06 -14.71 4.99
CA LEU A 189 7.28 -14.76 6.22
C LEU A 189 6.18 -15.84 6.17
N HIS A 190 5.48 -15.93 5.04
CA HIS A 190 4.51 -16.99 4.76
C HIS A 190 5.15 -18.39 4.84
N LEU A 191 6.31 -18.58 4.22
CA LEU A 191 7.04 -19.85 4.24
C LEU A 191 7.46 -20.25 5.66
N ARG A 192 7.95 -19.29 6.46
CA ARG A 192 8.32 -19.53 7.87
C ARG A 192 7.12 -19.89 8.75
N MET A 193 5.96 -19.31 8.47
CA MET A 193 4.73 -19.58 9.22
C MET A 193 3.93 -20.77 8.71
N ARG A 194 4.34 -21.38 7.59
CA ARG A 194 3.63 -22.51 7.01
C ARG A 194 3.50 -23.66 8.01
N SER A 195 4.51 -23.88 8.85
CA SER A 195 4.47 -24.88 9.93
C SER A 195 3.41 -24.59 10.99
N LEU A 196 3.23 -23.32 11.39
CA LEU A 196 2.23 -22.88 12.36
C LEU A 196 0.81 -22.99 11.80
N TYR A 197 0.56 -22.53 10.57
CA TYR A 197 -0.75 -22.68 9.93
C TYR A 197 -1.10 -24.15 9.64
N ILE A 198 -0.11 -25.01 9.34
CA ILE A 198 -0.32 -26.46 9.21
C ILE A 198 -0.64 -27.09 10.58
N ALA A 199 0.03 -26.67 11.66
CA ALA A 199 -0.26 -27.16 13.01
C ALA A 199 -1.64 -26.71 13.51
N ALA A 200 -2.05 -25.48 13.20
CA ALA A 200 -3.37 -24.91 13.52
C ALA A 200 -4.51 -25.50 12.67
N ARG A 201 -4.20 -26.25 11.59
CA ARG A 201 -5.19 -27.03 10.81
C ARG A 201 -5.60 -28.34 11.51
N ARG A 202 -5.02 -28.70 12.65
CA ARG A 202 -5.59 -29.81 13.45
C ARG A 202 -6.98 -29.37 13.91
N PRO A 203 -8.03 -30.14 13.61
CA PRO A 203 -9.36 -29.81 14.10
C PRO A 203 -9.29 -29.68 15.62
N LEU A 204 -9.86 -28.60 16.15
CA LEU A 204 -10.27 -28.56 17.54
C LEU A 204 -11.27 -29.70 17.71
N THR A 205 -10.76 -30.88 18.10
CA THR A 205 -11.57 -31.93 18.71
C THR A 205 -12.01 -31.36 20.05
N VAL A 206 -13.16 -30.68 20.03
CA VAL A 206 -14.01 -30.50 21.20
C VAL A 206 -14.80 -31.80 21.38
#